data_AF-A0A2T7PDF0-F1
#
_entry.id   AF-A0A2T7PDF0-F1
#
_cell.length_a   1.000
_cell.length_b   1.000
_cell.length_c   1.000
_cell.angle_alpha   90.00
_cell.angle_beta   90.00
_cell.angle_gamma   90.00
#
_symmetry.space_group_name_H-M   'P 1'
#
loop_
_entity.id
_entity.type
_entity.pdbx_description
1 polymer ?
#
loop_
_entity_poly.entity_id
_entity_poly.type
_entity_poly.pdbx_seq_one_letter_code
_entity_poly.pdbx_strand_id
1 'polypeptide(L)'
;MLRAMFSGRMEVLTDSEGWILIDRCGKHFGSILNFLRDGTLPLPENRRELLELQQEAKYYLVQDLCTLIESALKVREELEPICQVPLITSSREEQQLVASTSKPVVKLICNRHNNKYSYTSNSDDNLLKNIELFDKLSLRFHGRVMFIKDVIGSNEICCWSFFGHGAKIAEVCCTSIVYGTDKKHTKVEFPEARIFEETLNVLLYEHRGKGPDAELMQATRGARDGAQGYNSDEDVEEKLDRAMRRK
;
A
#
# COMPACT_ATOMS: atom_id res chain seq x y z
N MET A 1 6.07 33.56 29.51
CA MET A 1 5.14 34.70 29.33
C MET A 1 4.04 34.70 30.38
N LEU A 2 3.23 33.65 30.49
CA LEU A 2 2.06 33.61 31.39
C LEU A 2 2.41 33.95 32.86
N ARG A 3 3.52 33.41 33.39
CA ARG A 3 3.98 33.79 34.74
C ARG A 3 4.17 35.30 34.92
N ALA A 4 4.63 36.02 33.90
CA ALA A 4 4.80 37.47 33.97
C ALA A 4 3.45 38.22 33.97
N MET A 5 2.48 37.74 33.17
CA MET A 5 1.09 38.25 33.16
C MET A 5 0.48 38.18 34.56
N PHE A 6 0.55 37.01 35.20
CA PHE A 6 -0.14 36.74 36.46
C PHE A 6 0.68 37.08 37.71
N SER A 7 1.87 37.68 37.57
CA SER A 7 2.69 38.15 38.70
C SER A 7 2.72 39.68 38.81
N GLY A 8 1.93 40.39 38.01
CA GLY A 8 1.89 41.86 37.98
C GLY A 8 3.12 42.51 37.34
N ARG A 9 3.97 41.71 36.67
CA ARG A 9 5.20 42.19 36.01
C ARG A 9 4.99 42.57 34.55
N MET A 10 3.80 42.35 34.03
CA MET A 10 3.43 42.64 32.65
C MET A 10 2.01 43.19 32.62
N GLU A 11 1.81 44.26 31.86
CA GLU A 11 0.48 44.80 31.61
C GLU A 11 -0.35 43.79 30.81
N VAL A 12 -1.61 43.61 31.20
CA VAL A 12 -2.55 42.71 30.55
C VAL A 12 -3.82 43.47 30.23
N LEU A 13 -4.39 43.19 29.06
CA LEU A 13 -5.69 43.75 28.68
C LEU A 13 -6.78 42.92 29.35
N THR A 14 -7.68 43.59 30.07
CA THR A 14 -8.85 42.97 30.69
C THR A 14 -10.12 43.61 30.18
N ASP A 15 -11.16 42.80 29.97
CA ASP A 15 -12.49 43.31 29.67
C ASP A 15 -13.24 43.79 30.94
N SER A 16 -14.48 44.24 30.77
CA SER A 16 -15.34 44.72 31.86
C SER A 16 -15.75 43.63 32.85
N GLU A 17 -15.64 42.36 32.48
CA GLU A 17 -15.95 41.21 33.33
C GLU A 17 -14.71 40.66 34.04
N GLY A 18 -13.52 41.19 33.72
CA GLY A 18 -12.25 40.80 34.32
C GLY A 18 -11.54 39.65 33.61
N TRP A 19 -11.98 39.26 32.41
CA TRP A 19 -11.26 38.28 31.59
C TRP A 19 -10.02 38.90 30.96
N ILE A 20 -8.94 38.13 30.92
CA ILE A 20 -7.69 38.55 30.28
C ILE A 20 -7.75 38.22 28.79
N LEU A 21 -7.53 39.24 27.97
CA LEU A 21 -7.51 39.14 26.52
C LEU A 21 -6.11 38.76 26.02
N ILE A 22 -6.04 37.68 25.25
CA ILE A 22 -4.84 37.21 24.57
C ILE A 22 -5.16 37.06 23.10
N ASP A 23 -4.50 37.84 22.24
CA ASP A 23 -4.70 37.82 20.78
C ASP A 23 -3.98 36.62 20.12
N ARG A 24 -4.46 35.41 20.44
CA ARG A 24 -3.97 34.13 19.91
C ARG A 24 -5.12 33.17 19.65
N CYS A 25 -4.87 32.17 18.80
CA CYS A 25 -5.85 31.12 18.55
C CYS A 25 -5.99 30.20 19.77
N GLY A 26 -7.20 30.12 20.33
CA GLY A 26 -7.48 29.30 21.51
C GLY A 26 -7.40 27.78 21.30
N LYS A 27 -7.25 27.29 20.05
CA LYS A 27 -7.29 25.86 19.70
C LYS A 27 -6.37 25.00 20.59
N HIS A 28 -5.13 25.45 20.79
CA HIS A 28 -4.11 24.71 21.53
C HIS A 28 -3.89 25.23 22.95
N PHE A 29 -4.62 26.27 23.38
CA PHE A 29 -4.40 26.88 24.69
C PHE A 29 -4.72 25.91 25.85
N GLY A 30 -5.74 25.06 25.69
CA GLY A 30 -6.03 23.98 26.65
C GLY A 30 -4.84 23.03 26.86
N SER A 31 -4.15 22.68 25.79
CA SER A 31 -2.92 21.85 25.82
C SER A 31 -1.80 22.55 26.60
N ILE A 32 -1.59 23.85 26.36
CA ILE A 32 -0.62 24.65 27.11
C ILE A 32 -0.95 24.63 28.61
N LEU A 33 -2.22 24.83 28.97
CA LEU A 33 -2.64 24.80 30.38
C LEU A 33 -2.47 23.42 31.03
N ASN A 34 -2.80 22.35 30.33
CA ASN A 34 -2.61 20.99 30.85
C ASN A 34 -1.12 20.68 31.08
N PHE A 35 -0.24 21.09 30.17
CA PHE A 35 1.20 20.96 30.38
C PHE A 35 1.69 21.74 31.61
N LEU A 36 1.18 22.96 31.82
CA LEU A 36 1.53 23.75 33.01
C LEU A 36 1.00 23.16 34.32
N ARG A 37 -0.07 22.35 34.28
CA ARG A 37 -0.65 21.66 35.45
C ARG A 37 0.11 20.39 35.78
N ASP A 38 0.31 19.55 34.77
CA ASP A 38 0.75 18.16 34.94
C ASP A 38 2.24 17.95 34.62
N GLY A 39 2.90 18.95 34.03
CA GLY A 39 4.28 18.86 33.54
C GLY A 39 4.47 17.92 32.35
N THR A 40 3.39 17.29 31.88
CA THR A 40 3.38 16.32 30.79
C THR A 40 2.16 16.56 29.89
N LEU A 41 2.27 16.13 28.63
CA LEU A 41 1.18 16.27 27.67
C LEU A 41 1.26 15.15 26.62
N PRO A 42 0.16 14.43 26.34
CA PRO A 42 0.10 13.56 25.18
C PRO A 42 0.21 14.39 23.91
N LEU A 43 1.30 14.18 23.17
CA LEU A 43 1.58 14.92 21.94
C LEU A 43 0.66 14.46 20.79
N PRO A 44 0.15 15.39 19.96
CA PRO A 44 -0.60 15.04 18.76
C PRO A 44 0.17 14.12 17.79
N GLU A 45 -0.53 13.20 17.12
CA GLU A 45 0.06 12.36 16.07
C GLU A 45 0.26 13.13 14.75
N ASN A 46 -0.64 14.07 14.46
CA ASN A 46 -0.58 14.87 13.25
C ASN A 46 0.58 15.88 13.31
N ARG A 47 1.51 15.81 12.35
CA ARG A 47 2.64 16.74 12.24
C ARG A 47 2.21 18.21 12.18
N ARG A 48 1.12 18.52 11.48
CA ARG A 48 0.59 19.89 11.38
C ARG A 48 0.16 20.41 12.75
N GLU A 49 -0.60 19.62 13.50
CA GLU A 49 -1.06 20.02 14.83
C GLU A 49 0.10 20.16 15.82
N LEU A 50 1.12 19.32 15.69
CA LEU A 50 2.33 19.39 16.49
C LEU A 50 3.10 20.70 16.23
N LEU A 51 3.19 21.13 14.97
CA LEU A 51 3.80 22.41 14.59
C LEU A 51 2.97 23.61 15.07
N GLU A 52 1.63 23.54 14.96
CA GLU A 52 0.73 24.57 15.52
C GLU A 52 0.92 24.71 17.03
N LEU A 53 0.96 23.59 17.78
CA LEU A 53 1.21 23.57 19.22
C LEU A 53 2.60 24.13 19.56
N GLN A 54 3.62 23.82 18.75
CA GLN A 54 4.97 24.37 18.94
C GLN A 54 4.98 25.90 18.85
N GLN A 55 4.23 26.49 17.92
CA GLN A 55 4.14 27.94 17.79
C GLN A 55 3.54 28.58 19.03
N GLU A 56 2.47 28.00 19.59
CA GLU A 56 1.88 28.49 20.84
C GLU A 56 2.83 28.29 22.03
N ALA A 57 3.50 27.15 22.14
CA ALA A 57 4.47 26.90 23.21
C ALA A 57 5.62 27.92 23.18
N LYS A 58 6.12 28.26 21.99
CA LYS A 58 7.11 29.33 21.77
C LYS A 58 6.55 30.70 22.17
N TYR A 59 5.32 31.03 21.79
CA TYR A 59 4.68 32.29 22.15
C TYR A 59 4.53 32.45 23.67
N TYR A 60 4.00 31.44 24.36
CA TYR A 60 3.81 31.47 25.82
C TYR A 60 5.13 31.29 26.62
N LEU A 61 6.24 31.05 25.92
CA LEU A 61 7.58 30.78 26.46
C LEU A 61 7.60 29.57 27.40
N VAL A 62 6.97 28.47 27.00
CA VAL A 62 6.97 27.20 27.73
C VAL A 62 8.11 26.33 27.17
N GLN A 63 9.34 26.62 27.61
CA GLN A 63 10.55 26.05 27.00
C GLN A 63 10.61 24.52 27.06
N ASP A 64 10.20 23.92 28.18
CA ASP A 64 10.22 22.46 28.33
C ASP A 64 9.30 21.77 27.32
N LEU A 65 8.13 22.37 27.04
CA LEU A 65 7.22 21.88 26.01
C LEU A 65 7.80 22.05 24.61
N CYS A 66 8.50 23.16 24.33
CA CYS A 66 9.20 23.36 23.05
C CYS A 66 10.23 22.24 22.84
N THR A 67 11.06 21.96 23.84
CA THR A 67 12.07 20.90 23.78
C THR A 67 11.43 19.53 23.57
N LEU A 68 10.36 19.22 24.29
CA LEU A 68 9.60 17.98 24.14
C LEU A 68 9.07 17.80 22.71
N ILE A 69 8.49 18.86 22.13
CA ILE A 69 7.95 18.84 20.76
C ILE A 69 9.09 18.72 19.74
N GLU A 70 10.20 19.44 19.92
CA GLU A 70 11.36 19.36 19.02
C GLU A 70 12.00 17.97 19.01
N SER A 71 12.14 17.34 20.17
CA SER A 71 12.57 15.94 20.26
C SER A 71 11.61 15.02 19.51
N ALA A 72 10.29 15.20 19.69
CA ALA A 72 9.30 14.40 18.98
C ALA A 72 9.32 14.62 17.46
N LEU A 73 9.59 15.85 16.99
CA LEU A 73 9.74 16.15 15.56
C LEU A 73 10.99 15.52 14.96
N LYS A 74 12.13 15.56 15.67
CA LYS A 74 13.37 14.93 15.21
C LYS A 74 13.23 13.42 15.08
N VAL A 75 12.66 12.75 16.08
CA VAL A 75 12.38 11.31 16.01
C VAL A 75 11.48 10.97 14.81
N ARG A 76 10.53 11.85 14.47
CA ARG A 76 9.64 11.66 13.32
C ARG A 76 10.29 11.98 11.97
N GLU A 77 11.29 12.87 11.93
CA GLU A 77 12.04 13.19 10.70
C GLU A 77 13.09 12.15 10.34
N GLU A 78 13.58 11.38 11.31
CA GLU A 78 14.72 10.48 11.07
C GLU A 78 14.37 9.25 10.19
N LEU A 79 13.09 8.84 10.07
CA LEU A 79 12.71 7.64 9.31
C LEU A 79 11.28 7.72 8.74
N GLU A 80 11.00 8.59 7.76
CA GLU A 80 9.82 8.41 6.92
C GLU A 80 10.15 7.45 5.75
N PRO A 81 9.64 6.20 5.76
CA PRO A 81 9.93 5.26 4.68
C PRO A 81 9.30 5.72 3.37
N ILE A 82 10.13 5.85 2.33
CA ILE A 82 9.73 6.27 0.98
C ILE A 82 8.67 5.31 0.38
N CYS A 83 8.79 4.02 0.68
CA CYS A 83 7.85 2.98 0.26
C CYS A 83 7.36 2.19 1.49
N GLN A 84 6.05 2.15 1.67
CA GLN A 84 5.39 1.35 2.69
C GLN A 84 4.53 0.29 2.02
N VAL A 85 4.79 -0.97 2.39
CA VAL A 85 3.99 -2.11 1.97
C VAL A 85 3.32 -2.70 3.21
N PRO A 86 2.02 -2.45 3.43
CA PRO A 86 1.29 -3.11 4.51
C PRO A 86 1.30 -4.63 4.36
N LEU A 87 1.47 -5.30 5.48
CA LEU A 87 1.32 -6.74 5.63
C LEU A 87 -0.05 -7.00 6.27
N ILE A 88 -0.92 -7.74 5.59
CA ILE A 88 -2.27 -8.05 6.09
C ILE A 88 -2.34 -9.45 6.69
N THR A 89 -3.09 -9.57 7.77
CA THR A 89 -3.28 -10.80 8.55
C THR A 89 -4.76 -11.22 8.65
N SER A 90 -5.68 -10.40 8.12
CA SER A 90 -7.09 -10.74 8.02
C SER A 90 -7.76 -10.18 6.76
N SER A 91 -8.80 -10.86 6.29
CA SER A 91 -9.58 -10.39 5.13
C SER A 91 -10.31 -9.06 5.41
N ARG A 92 -10.53 -8.72 6.69
CA ARG A 92 -11.10 -7.43 7.06
C ARG A 92 -10.13 -6.27 6.79
N GLU A 93 -8.84 -6.45 7.10
CA GLU A 93 -7.80 -5.46 6.78
C GLU A 93 -7.68 -5.25 5.28
N GLU A 94 -7.73 -6.34 4.49
CA GLU A 94 -7.77 -6.25 3.03
C GLU A 94 -8.92 -5.37 2.54
N GLN A 95 -10.15 -5.70 2.95
CA GLN A 95 -11.35 -4.97 2.54
C GLN A 95 -11.26 -3.49 2.92
N GLN A 96 -10.77 -3.20 4.13
CA GLN A 96 -10.60 -1.82 4.60
C GLN A 96 -9.56 -1.06 3.79
N LEU A 97 -8.39 -1.65 3.51
CA LEU A 97 -7.33 -1.02 2.72
C LEU A 97 -7.80 -0.76 1.28
N VAL A 98 -8.40 -1.76 0.64
CA VAL A 98 -8.90 -1.67 -0.74
C VAL A 98 -10.06 -0.67 -0.87
N ALA A 99 -10.96 -0.59 0.12
CA ALA A 99 -12.09 0.34 0.08
C ALA A 99 -11.70 1.80 0.39
N SER A 100 -10.75 2.01 1.30
CA SER A 100 -10.34 3.35 1.76
C SER A 100 -9.36 4.05 0.83
N THR A 101 -8.56 3.30 0.07
CA THR A 101 -7.58 3.87 -0.86
C THR A 101 -8.23 4.48 -2.11
N SER A 102 -7.68 5.60 -2.55
CA SER A 102 -7.96 6.19 -3.86
C SER A 102 -7.05 5.66 -4.97
N LYS A 103 -5.95 4.99 -4.60
CA LYS A 103 -4.97 4.42 -5.52
C LYS A 103 -5.39 3.01 -5.97
N PRO A 104 -5.00 2.57 -7.17
CA PRO A 104 -5.06 1.16 -7.51
C PRO A 104 -4.22 0.32 -6.54
N VAL A 105 -4.57 -0.94 -6.39
CA VAL A 105 -3.92 -1.87 -5.44
C VAL A 105 -3.36 -3.07 -6.16
N VAL A 106 -2.14 -3.45 -5.80
CA VAL A 106 -1.52 -4.72 -6.17
C VAL A 106 -1.25 -5.50 -4.90
N LYS A 107 -1.86 -6.68 -4.79
CA LYS A 107 -1.71 -7.58 -3.66
C LYS A 107 -0.95 -8.83 -4.08
N LEU A 108 0.06 -9.23 -3.30
CA LEU A 108 0.73 -10.50 -3.44
C LEU A 108 0.45 -11.38 -2.22
N ILE A 109 -0.14 -12.54 -2.47
CA ILE A 109 -0.16 -13.66 -1.52
C ILE A 109 1.10 -14.48 -1.76
N CYS A 110 1.88 -14.71 -0.72
CA CYS A 110 3.05 -15.59 -0.74
C CYS A 110 3.12 -16.43 0.54
N ASN A 111 2.62 -17.66 0.48
CA ASN A 111 2.59 -18.58 1.62
C ASN A 111 3.70 -19.64 1.50
N ARG A 112 4.90 -19.27 1.97
CA ARG A 112 6.07 -20.18 1.97
C ARG A 112 5.87 -21.42 2.84
N HIS A 113 5.04 -21.33 3.88
CA HIS A 113 4.80 -22.40 4.85
C HIS A 113 3.80 -23.46 4.36
N ASN A 114 3.17 -23.24 3.20
CA ASN A 114 2.20 -24.17 2.66
C ASN A 114 2.90 -25.35 1.97
N ASN A 115 3.02 -26.48 2.67
CA ASN A 115 3.70 -27.68 2.15
C ASN A 115 2.94 -28.40 1.01
N LYS A 116 1.90 -27.80 0.43
CA LYS A 116 1.08 -28.37 -0.66
C LYS A 116 1.75 -28.28 -2.03
N TYR A 117 2.82 -27.50 -2.20
CA TYR A 117 3.60 -27.47 -3.45
C TYR A 117 4.79 -28.42 -3.44
N SER A 118 5.18 -28.83 -4.65
CA SER A 118 6.38 -29.59 -4.89
C SER A 118 7.61 -28.71 -4.66
N TYR A 119 8.36 -29.05 -3.62
CA TYR A 119 9.70 -28.53 -3.30
C TYR A 119 10.74 -28.98 -4.34
N THR A 120 10.53 -28.57 -5.58
CA THR A 120 11.57 -28.61 -6.60
C THR A 120 12.31 -27.29 -6.56
N SER A 121 13.61 -27.29 -6.85
CA SER A 121 14.42 -26.07 -6.91
C SER A 121 13.75 -25.01 -7.80
N ASN A 122 13.14 -25.41 -8.92
CA ASN A 122 12.42 -24.51 -9.80
C ASN A 122 11.20 -23.83 -9.15
N SER A 123 10.41 -24.54 -8.35
CA SER A 123 9.27 -23.95 -7.63
C SER A 123 9.73 -22.92 -6.59
N ASP A 124 10.79 -23.26 -5.84
CA ASP A 124 11.37 -22.37 -4.82
C ASP A 124 11.96 -21.11 -5.47
N ASP A 125 12.73 -21.28 -6.55
CA ASP A 125 13.29 -20.17 -7.33
C ASP A 125 12.20 -19.26 -7.89
N ASN A 126 11.11 -19.83 -8.41
CA ASN A 126 9.98 -19.06 -8.92
C ASN A 126 9.25 -18.30 -7.81
N LEU A 127 9.10 -18.88 -6.63
CA LEU A 127 8.51 -18.17 -5.49
C LEU A 127 9.37 -16.96 -5.09
N LEU A 128 10.70 -17.13 -5.06
CA LEU A 128 11.63 -16.03 -4.77
C LEU A 128 11.58 -14.94 -5.86
N LYS A 129 11.51 -15.31 -7.15
CA LYS A 129 11.35 -14.37 -8.26
C LYS A 129 10.05 -13.56 -8.17
N ASN A 130 8.95 -14.16 -7.75
CA ASN A 130 7.69 -13.43 -7.51
C ASN A 130 7.87 -12.39 -6.40
N ILE A 131 8.52 -12.75 -5.28
CA ILE A 131 8.79 -11.83 -4.16
C ILE A 131 9.70 -10.68 -4.62
N GLU A 132 10.78 -11.00 -5.33
CA GLU A 132 11.73 -10.01 -5.84
C GLU A 132 11.07 -9.03 -6.83
N LEU A 133 10.24 -9.54 -7.74
CA LEU A 133 9.49 -8.70 -8.68
C LEU A 133 8.52 -7.77 -7.95
N PHE A 134 7.83 -8.27 -6.93
CA PHE A 134 6.93 -7.46 -6.11
C PHE A 134 7.67 -6.31 -5.43
N ASP A 135 8.82 -6.61 -4.82
CA ASP A 135 9.64 -5.60 -4.16
C ASP A 135 10.13 -4.55 -5.18
N LYS A 136 10.59 -4.97 -6.37
CA LYS A 136 10.97 -4.04 -7.46
C LYS A 136 9.82 -3.15 -7.93
N LEU A 137 8.63 -3.71 -8.13
CA LEU A 137 7.45 -2.96 -8.58
C LEU A 137 6.94 -2.01 -7.49
N SER A 138 6.94 -2.44 -6.23
CA SER A 138 6.55 -1.59 -5.10
C SER A 138 7.46 -0.38 -4.93
N LEU A 139 8.77 -0.55 -5.14
CA LEU A 139 9.71 0.56 -5.17
C LEU A 139 9.51 1.43 -6.41
N ARG A 140 9.32 0.85 -7.60
CA ARG A 140 9.20 1.64 -8.85
C ARG A 140 7.94 2.49 -8.91
N PHE A 141 6.83 1.96 -8.41
CA PHE A 141 5.52 2.60 -8.49
C PHE A 141 5.04 3.10 -7.11
N HIS A 142 5.97 3.30 -6.17
CA HIS A 142 5.65 3.88 -4.87
C HIS A 142 4.92 5.22 -5.07
N GLY A 143 3.90 5.48 -4.25
CA GLY A 143 3.10 6.69 -4.35
C GLY A 143 1.99 6.66 -5.40
N ARG A 144 2.10 5.88 -6.46
CA ARG A 144 1.08 5.71 -7.52
C ARG A 144 0.15 4.54 -7.28
N VAL A 145 0.72 3.40 -6.90
CA VAL A 145 0.01 2.15 -6.60
C VAL A 145 0.22 1.82 -5.12
N MET A 146 -0.82 1.29 -4.47
CA MET A 146 -0.71 0.71 -3.14
C MET A 146 -0.35 -0.77 -3.28
N PHE A 147 0.80 -1.18 -2.74
CA PHE A 147 1.22 -2.57 -2.72
C PHE A 147 0.91 -3.22 -1.37
N ILE A 148 0.38 -4.44 -1.37
CA ILE A 148 -0.01 -5.16 -0.16
C ILE A 148 0.61 -6.56 -0.16
N LYS A 149 1.21 -6.97 0.95
CA LYS A 149 1.62 -8.36 1.18
C LYS A 149 0.57 -9.07 2.03
N ASP A 150 0.05 -10.16 1.51
CA ASP A 150 -0.96 -10.97 2.16
C ASP A 150 -0.31 -12.22 2.76
N VAL A 151 -0.33 -12.29 4.08
CA VAL A 151 0.16 -13.43 4.87
C VAL A 151 -0.97 -14.16 5.57
N ILE A 152 -2.22 -13.88 5.20
CA ILE A 152 -3.37 -14.69 5.61
C ILE A 152 -3.03 -16.10 5.13
N GLY A 153 -2.89 -17.04 6.06
CA GLY A 153 -2.50 -18.44 5.83
C GLY A 153 -3.55 -19.23 5.05
N SER A 154 -4.01 -18.67 3.94
CA SER A 154 -4.95 -19.26 3.00
C SER A 154 -4.32 -20.45 2.29
N ASN A 155 -5.17 -21.22 1.63
CA ASN A 155 -4.74 -22.37 0.83
C ASN A 155 -3.98 -21.97 -0.46
N GLU A 156 -3.93 -20.69 -0.79
CA GLU A 156 -3.17 -20.15 -1.92
C GLU A 156 -1.69 -20.03 -1.56
N ILE A 157 -0.82 -20.33 -2.53
CA ILE A 157 0.63 -20.40 -2.33
C ILE A 157 1.28 -19.14 -2.87
N CYS A 158 0.99 -18.79 -4.12
CA CYS A 158 1.47 -17.58 -4.76
C CYS A 158 0.42 -17.03 -5.73
N CYS A 159 -0.08 -15.82 -5.47
CA CYS A 159 -1.13 -15.22 -6.28
C CYS A 159 -1.01 -13.69 -6.26
N TRP A 160 -1.06 -13.09 -7.45
CA TRP A 160 -1.15 -11.64 -7.62
C TRP A 160 -2.58 -11.24 -7.87
N SER A 161 -3.12 -10.31 -7.08
CA SER A 161 -4.45 -9.75 -7.26
C SER A 161 -4.37 -8.25 -7.52
N PHE A 162 -5.13 -7.76 -8.49
CA PHE A 162 -5.11 -6.37 -8.93
C PHE A 162 -6.49 -5.76 -8.67
N PHE A 163 -6.52 -4.58 -8.08
CA PHE A 163 -7.76 -3.88 -7.75
C PHE A 163 -7.76 -2.46 -8.31
N GLY A 164 -8.88 -2.10 -8.93
CA GLY A 164 -9.17 -0.76 -9.44
C GLY A 164 -10.47 -0.25 -8.83
N HIS A 165 -10.47 1.01 -8.38
CA HIS A 165 -11.65 1.66 -7.76
C HIS A 165 -12.33 0.84 -6.65
N GLY A 166 -11.56 0.08 -5.88
CA GLY A 166 -12.07 -0.73 -4.75
C GLY A 166 -12.60 -2.12 -5.13
N ALA A 167 -12.53 -2.51 -6.41
CA ALA A 167 -12.96 -3.82 -6.90
C ALA A 167 -11.78 -4.59 -7.52
N LYS A 168 -11.80 -5.93 -7.40
CA LYS A 168 -10.81 -6.80 -8.05
C LYS A 168 -11.07 -6.83 -9.56
N ILE A 169 -10.04 -6.53 -10.34
CA ILE A 169 -10.13 -6.43 -11.82
C ILE A 169 -9.35 -7.52 -12.55
N ALA A 170 -8.31 -8.06 -11.93
CA ALA A 170 -7.48 -9.12 -12.50
C ALA A 170 -6.81 -9.96 -11.41
N GLU A 171 -6.35 -11.14 -11.83
CA GLU A 171 -5.57 -12.04 -11.01
C GLU A 171 -4.55 -12.77 -11.89
N VAL A 172 -3.35 -13.00 -11.34
CA VAL A 172 -2.36 -13.92 -11.89
C VAL A 172 -2.03 -14.97 -10.82
N CYS A 173 -2.71 -16.11 -10.92
CA CYS A 173 -2.41 -17.28 -10.09
C CYS A 173 -1.07 -17.88 -10.55
N CYS A 174 -0.10 -17.94 -9.64
CA CYS A 174 1.24 -18.43 -9.91
C CYS A 174 1.40 -19.89 -9.49
N THR A 175 0.30 -20.66 -9.49
CA THR A 175 0.31 -22.08 -9.16
C THR A 175 -0.38 -22.89 -10.24
N SER A 176 0.25 -24.00 -10.63
CA SER A 176 -0.32 -24.97 -11.55
C SER A 176 -0.38 -26.36 -10.91
N ILE A 177 -1.39 -27.15 -11.28
CA ILE A 177 -1.54 -28.53 -10.80
C ILE A 177 -1.07 -29.47 -11.91
N VAL A 178 -0.04 -30.25 -11.62
CA VAL A 178 0.46 -31.29 -12.52
C VAL A 178 0.05 -32.65 -11.97
N TYR A 179 -0.57 -33.45 -12.83
CA TYR A 179 -0.96 -34.82 -12.50
C TYR A 179 0.20 -35.76 -12.83
N GLY A 180 0.83 -36.34 -11.80
CA GLY A 180 1.76 -37.45 -11.96
C GLY A 180 1.03 -38.79 -11.94
N THR A 181 1.77 -39.87 -12.22
CA THR A 181 1.25 -41.26 -12.17
C THR A 181 0.72 -41.65 -10.79
N ASP A 182 1.30 -41.12 -9.71
CA ASP A 182 0.96 -41.52 -8.34
C ASP A 182 0.22 -40.45 -7.52
N LYS A 183 0.47 -39.15 -7.78
CA LYS A 183 -0.12 -38.03 -7.02
C LYS A 183 -0.24 -36.75 -7.84
N LYS A 184 -1.15 -35.86 -7.41
CA LYS A 184 -1.20 -34.46 -7.86
C LYS A 184 -0.08 -33.66 -7.19
N HIS A 185 0.62 -32.87 -8.00
CA HIS A 185 1.70 -31.99 -7.58
C HIS A 185 1.30 -30.54 -7.85
N THR A 186 1.44 -29.66 -6.87
CA THR A 186 1.28 -28.21 -7.10
C THR A 186 2.65 -27.63 -7.44
N LYS A 187 2.80 -26.93 -8.55
CA LYS A 187 4.04 -26.23 -8.92
C LYS A 187 3.84 -24.73 -8.80
N VAL A 188 4.89 -24.02 -8.42
CA VAL A 188 4.90 -22.55 -8.43
C VAL A 188 5.53 -22.08 -9.74
N GLU A 189 4.84 -21.18 -10.41
CA GLU A 189 5.26 -20.57 -11.68
C GLU A 189 5.64 -19.11 -11.49
N PHE A 190 6.37 -18.56 -12.45
CA PHE A 190 6.73 -17.15 -12.48
C PHE A 190 6.36 -16.55 -13.84
N PRO A 191 5.07 -16.23 -14.07
CA PRO A 191 4.59 -15.63 -15.31
C PRO A 191 4.92 -14.13 -15.36
N GLU A 192 6.22 -13.79 -15.39
CA GLU A 192 6.76 -12.43 -15.27
C GLU A 192 6.07 -11.42 -16.21
N ALA A 193 6.00 -11.74 -17.51
CA ALA A 193 5.42 -10.85 -18.51
C ALA A 193 3.96 -10.49 -18.20
N ARG A 194 3.18 -11.48 -17.75
CA ARG A 194 1.77 -11.29 -17.40
C ARG A 194 1.61 -10.47 -16.12
N ILE A 195 2.45 -10.71 -15.11
CA ILE A 195 2.46 -9.91 -13.87
C ILE A 195 2.78 -8.45 -14.19
N PHE A 196 3.76 -8.22 -15.06
CA PHE A 196 4.17 -6.89 -15.47
C PHE A 196 3.06 -6.18 -16.26
N GLU A 197 2.45 -6.86 -17.22
CA GLU A 197 1.32 -6.35 -18.00
C GLU A 197 0.14 -5.93 -17.11
N GLU A 198 -0.31 -6.80 -16.21
CA GLU A 198 -1.42 -6.49 -15.30
C GLU A 198 -1.06 -5.35 -14.32
N THR A 199 0.22 -5.24 -13.92
CA THR A 199 0.70 -4.11 -13.12
C THR A 199 0.62 -2.80 -13.91
N LEU A 200 0.94 -2.79 -15.20
CA LEU A 200 0.77 -1.60 -16.02
C LEU A 200 -0.70 -1.26 -16.25
N ASN A 201 -1.54 -2.28 -16.46
CA ASN A 201 -2.98 -2.09 -16.64
C ASN A 201 -3.65 -1.50 -15.40
N VAL A 202 -3.19 -1.82 -14.19
CA VAL A 202 -3.73 -1.25 -12.95
C VAL A 202 -3.57 0.27 -12.88
N LEU A 203 -2.55 0.83 -13.55
CA LEU A 203 -2.30 2.28 -13.58
C LEU A 203 -3.41 3.04 -14.31
N LEU A 204 -4.21 2.36 -15.15
CA LEU A 204 -5.40 2.96 -15.78
C LEU A 204 -6.48 3.37 -14.77
N TYR A 205 -6.36 2.92 -13.50
CA TYR A 205 -7.31 3.17 -12.42
C TYR A 205 -6.82 4.23 -11.41
N GLU A 206 -5.76 4.98 -11.71
CA GLU A 206 -5.18 6.01 -10.81
C GLU A 206 -6.12 7.17 -10.47
N HIS A 207 -7.05 7.51 -11.35
CA HIS A 207 -7.94 8.66 -11.15
C HIS A 207 -9.36 8.17 -10.82
N ARG A 208 -9.78 8.32 -9.55
CA ARG A 208 -11.21 8.23 -9.19
C ARG A 208 -11.96 9.41 -9.82
N GLY A 209 -12.74 9.18 -10.86
CA GLY A 209 -13.66 10.18 -11.45
C GLY A 209 -13.62 10.30 -12.96
N LYS A 210 -12.53 9.87 -13.60
CA LYS A 210 -12.54 9.47 -15.02
C LYS A 210 -12.57 7.95 -14.98
N GLY A 211 -13.58 7.32 -15.59
CA GLY A 211 -13.56 5.87 -15.76
C GLY A 211 -12.24 5.43 -16.44
N PRO A 212 -11.85 4.16 -16.34
CA PRO A 212 -10.72 3.67 -17.12
C PRO A 212 -10.91 4.09 -18.57
N ASP A 213 -9.91 4.76 -19.14
CA ASP A 213 -10.01 5.36 -20.47
C ASP A 213 -10.46 4.29 -21.48
N ALA A 214 -11.65 4.47 -22.05
CA ALA A 214 -12.33 3.45 -22.83
C ALA A 214 -11.53 3.08 -24.09
N GLU A 215 -10.75 4.01 -24.62
CA GLU A 215 -9.90 3.81 -25.80
C GLU A 215 -8.66 2.96 -25.44
N LEU A 216 -8.03 3.22 -24.29
CA LEU A 216 -6.93 2.42 -23.75
C LEU A 216 -7.38 1.01 -23.30
N MET A 217 -8.60 0.87 -22.76
CA MET A 217 -9.15 -0.44 -22.44
C MET A 217 -9.43 -1.29 -23.67
N GLN A 218 -9.85 -0.69 -24.79
CA GLN A 218 -10.03 -1.42 -26.05
C GLN A 218 -8.68 -1.88 -26.62
N ALA A 219 -7.65 -1.04 -26.54
CA ALA A 219 -6.29 -1.37 -27.00
C ALA A 219 -5.67 -2.56 -26.23
N THR A 220 -5.93 -2.68 -24.92
CA THR A 220 -5.42 -3.77 -24.08
C THR A 220 -6.27 -5.05 -24.16
N ARG A 221 -7.57 -4.94 -24.45
CA ARG A 221 -8.45 -6.12 -24.64
C ARG A 221 -8.19 -6.86 -25.95
N GLY A 222 -7.72 -6.19 -27.00
CA GLY A 222 -7.41 -6.81 -28.30
C GLY A 222 -6.35 -7.91 -28.26
N ALA A 223 -5.52 -7.98 -27.20
CA ALA A 223 -4.55 -9.06 -27.00
C ALA A 223 -5.14 -10.31 -26.34
N ARG A 224 -6.29 -10.20 -25.65
CA ARG A 224 -6.90 -11.33 -24.92
C ARG A 224 -7.62 -12.33 -25.83
N ASP A 225 -8.10 -11.91 -27.01
CA ASP A 225 -8.75 -12.80 -28.00
C ASP A 225 -7.76 -13.48 -28.97
N GLY A 226 -6.47 -13.13 -28.93
CA GLY A 226 -5.43 -13.73 -29.78
C GLY A 226 -4.79 -15.00 -29.22
N ALA A 227 -5.16 -15.44 -28.01
CA ALA A 227 -4.53 -16.56 -27.31
C ALA A 227 -5.31 -17.89 -27.43
N GLN A 228 -6.02 -18.10 -28.54
CA GLN A 228 -6.44 -19.45 -28.95
C GLN A 228 -5.57 -19.93 -30.12
N GLY A 229 -4.70 -20.90 -29.81
CA GLY A 229 -4.09 -21.77 -30.81
C GLY A 229 -2.80 -21.26 -31.43
N TYR A 230 -1.69 -21.36 -30.69
CA TYR A 230 -0.43 -21.71 -31.35
C TYR A 230 -0.58 -23.16 -31.85
N ASN A 231 -1.21 -23.34 -33.01
CA ASN A 231 -0.99 -24.54 -33.79
C ASN A 231 0.43 -24.42 -34.34
N SER A 232 1.32 -25.28 -33.84
CA SER A 232 2.59 -25.56 -34.47
C SER A 232 2.33 -25.88 -35.95
N ASP A 233 3.05 -25.23 -36.86
CA ASP A 233 3.03 -25.51 -38.31
C ASP A 233 3.42 -26.96 -38.64
N GLU A 234 3.82 -27.77 -37.65
CA GLU A 234 4.12 -29.20 -37.79
C GLU A 234 2.86 -30.07 -38.03
N ASP A 235 1.65 -29.62 -37.68
CA ASP A 235 0.41 -30.42 -37.81
C ASP A 235 -0.20 -30.40 -39.23
N VAL A 236 0.27 -29.51 -40.12
CA VAL A 236 -0.28 -29.37 -41.48
C VAL A 236 0.37 -30.38 -42.44
N GLU A 237 1.68 -30.61 -42.29
CA GLU A 237 2.39 -31.62 -43.10
C GLU A 237 1.93 -33.04 -42.77
N GLU A 238 1.72 -33.37 -41.50
CA GLU A 238 1.29 -34.73 -41.11
C GLU A 238 -0.15 -35.07 -41.57
N LYS A 239 -1.02 -34.05 -41.69
CA LYS A 239 -2.38 -34.18 -42.24
C LYS A 239 -2.40 -34.34 -43.76
N LEU A 240 -1.51 -33.66 -44.49
CA LEU A 240 -1.36 -33.82 -45.94
C LEU A 240 -0.84 -35.22 -46.30
N ASP A 241 0.09 -35.75 -45.52
CA ASP A 241 0.68 -37.07 -45.76
C ASP A 241 -0.30 -38.23 -45.47
N ARG A 242 -1.18 -38.07 -44.47
CA ARG A 242 -2.30 -39.03 -44.25
C ARG A 242 -3.36 -38.97 -45.33
N ALA A 243 -3.59 -37.82 -45.96
CA ALA A 243 -4.56 -37.69 -47.04
C ALA A 243 -4.08 -38.35 -48.34
N MET A 244 -2.76 -38.32 -48.62
CA MET A 244 -2.18 -38.96 -49.80
C MET A 244 -2.10 -40.50 -49.70
N ARG A 245 -2.04 -41.07 -48.49
CA ARG A 245 -2.05 -42.54 -48.29
C ARG A 245 -3.44 -43.19 -48.36
N ARG A 246 -4.50 -42.42 -48.61
CA ARG A 246 -5.89 -42.91 -48.68
C ARG A 246 -6.53 -42.80 -50.08
N LYS A 247 -5.74 -42.67 -51.13
CA LYS A 247 -6.19 -42.87 -52.51
C LYS A 247 -5.59 -44.14 -53.10
#